data_AF-A0A7S3C325-F1
#
_entry.id   AF-A0A7S3C325-F1
#
_cell.length_a   1.000
_cell.length_b   1.000
_cell.length_c   1.000
_cell.angle_alpha   90.00
_cell.angle_beta   90.00
_cell.angle_gamma   90.00
#
_symmetry.space_group_name_H-M   'P 1'
#
loop_
_entity.id
_entity.type
_entity.pdbx_description
1 polymer ?
#
loop_
_entity_poly.entity_id
_entity_poly.type
_entity_poly.pdbx_seq_one_letter_code
_entity_poly.pdbx_strand_id
1 'polypeptide(L)'
;SEPLMLTAKLLAFRQHIETLEQNARDRFKKARETWKLVVVRDRLVANVLESFSSPQHLALMWRRTYVTYVGEEGEDAGGLTADLHASFWREVLQPEHGIFERLTEGGAHLPRSDADGDALRRVGRMLLKSVLDDHPTGPALSSFVLEFICGAHEARAFRMERPRDALRLLAACDADLAQNWTAMLNAPSADFAAFGLTLDYFDESLPAE
;
A
#
# COMPACT_ATOMS: atom_id res chain seq x y z
N SER A 1 -29.41 0.62 0.52
CA SER A 1 -28.59 -0.21 -0.37
C SER A 1 -27.13 -0.08 0.05
N GLU A 2 -26.29 -1.10 -0.19
CA GLU A 2 -24.85 -1.05 0.15
C GLU A 2 -24.10 0.18 -0.39
N PRO A 3 -24.38 0.70 -1.61
CA PRO A 3 -23.73 1.91 -2.12
C PRO A 3 -23.96 3.14 -1.24
N LEU A 4 -25.16 3.33 -0.69
CA LEU A 4 -25.48 4.46 0.19
C LEU A 4 -24.69 4.39 1.51
N MET A 5 -24.46 3.18 2.01
CA MET A 5 -23.68 2.97 3.23
C MET A 5 -22.18 3.24 3.00
N LEU A 6 -21.63 2.85 1.85
CA LEU A 6 -20.24 3.15 1.50
C LEU A 6 -20.03 4.65 1.33
N THR A 7 -20.91 5.34 0.59
CA THR A 7 -20.83 6.80 0.42
C THR A 7 -20.88 7.53 1.76
N ALA A 8 -21.79 7.14 2.66
CA ALA A 8 -21.86 7.74 4.00
C ALA A 8 -20.57 7.54 4.81
N LYS A 9 -19.95 6.35 4.72
CA LYS A 9 -18.66 6.07 5.38
C LYS A 9 -17.53 6.92 4.79
N LEU A 10 -17.47 7.06 3.47
CA LEU A 10 -16.45 7.89 2.79
C LEU A 10 -16.59 9.37 3.16
N LEU A 11 -17.82 9.90 3.19
CA LEU A 11 -18.09 11.28 3.62
C LEU A 11 -17.71 11.49 5.10
N ALA A 12 -18.07 10.56 5.98
CA ALA A 12 -17.69 10.65 7.40
C ALA A 12 -16.16 10.60 7.58
N PHE A 13 -15.48 9.75 6.81
CA PHE A 13 -14.02 9.68 6.80
C PHE A 13 -13.38 10.98 6.30
N ARG A 14 -13.91 11.56 5.21
CA ARG A 14 -13.44 12.84 4.69
C ARG A 14 -13.60 13.96 5.71
N GLN A 15 -14.78 14.06 6.34
CA GLN A 15 -15.03 15.04 7.39
C GLN A 15 -14.08 14.88 8.58
N HIS A 16 -13.74 13.63 8.93
CA HIS A 16 -12.76 13.34 9.98
C HIS A 16 -11.37 13.85 9.60
N ILE A 17 -10.91 13.61 8.37
CA ILE A 17 -9.62 14.13 7.87
C ILE A 17 -9.59 15.66 7.92
N GLU A 18 -10.65 16.33 7.45
CA GLU A 18 -10.75 17.80 7.49
C GLU A 18 -10.66 18.35 8.93
N THR A 19 -11.28 17.66 9.88
CA THR A 19 -11.19 18.01 11.30
C THR A 19 -9.75 17.87 11.81
N LEU A 20 -9.06 16.78 11.45
CA LEU A 20 -7.67 16.57 11.82
C LEU A 20 -6.74 17.61 11.18
N GLU A 21 -6.98 17.97 9.92
CA GLU A 21 -6.22 19.00 9.21
C GLU A 21 -6.38 20.36 9.88
N GLN A 22 -7.60 20.75 10.23
CA GLN A 22 -7.87 22.00 10.93
C GLN A 22 -7.16 22.03 12.29
N ASN A 23 -7.29 20.95 13.07
CA ASN A 23 -6.59 20.81 14.35
C ASN A 23 -5.07 20.90 14.19
N ALA A 24 -4.50 20.28 13.15
CA ALA A 24 -3.07 20.35 12.87
C ALA A 24 -2.64 21.77 12.48
N ARG A 25 -3.44 22.50 11.69
CA ARG A 25 -3.18 23.90 11.31
C ARG A 25 -3.29 24.87 12.48
N ASP A 26 -4.12 24.57 13.47
CA ASP A 26 -4.24 25.37 14.68
C ASP A 26 -3.09 25.09 15.65
N ARG A 27 -2.66 23.82 15.76
CA ARG A 27 -1.55 23.41 16.61
C ARG A 27 -0.18 23.77 16.05
N PHE A 28 0.01 23.66 14.73
CA PHE A 28 1.30 23.84 14.08
C PHE A 28 1.23 24.98 13.05
N LYS A 29 1.84 26.13 13.37
CA LYS A 29 1.95 27.27 12.42
C LYS A 29 2.51 26.83 11.06
N LYS A 30 3.51 25.93 11.10
CA LYS A 30 4.14 25.31 9.94
C LYS A 30 3.20 24.47 9.07
N ALA A 31 2.06 23.98 9.56
CA ALA A 31 1.09 23.23 8.75
C ALA A 31 0.24 24.14 7.84
N ARG A 32 0.25 25.46 8.08
CA ARG A 32 -0.43 26.46 7.22
C ARG A 32 0.39 26.84 5.99
N GLU A 33 1.66 26.47 5.97
CA GLU A 33 2.55 26.71 4.83
C GLU A 33 2.27 25.72 3.71
N THR A 34 2.62 26.10 2.48
CA THR A 34 2.62 25.21 1.33
C THR A 34 3.86 24.32 1.35
N TRP A 35 3.69 23.03 1.06
CA TRP A 35 4.78 22.14 0.76
C TRP A 35 5.11 22.23 -0.73
N LYS A 36 6.15 23.00 -1.04
CA LYS A 36 6.65 23.16 -2.42
C LYS A 36 7.55 21.98 -2.76
N LEU A 37 7.20 21.25 -3.80
CA LEU A 37 7.97 20.12 -4.30
C LEU A 37 8.39 20.38 -5.74
N VAL A 38 9.70 20.43 -5.96
CA VAL A 38 10.29 20.55 -7.30
C VAL A 38 10.71 19.16 -7.75
N VAL A 39 10.20 18.72 -8.90
CA VAL A 39 10.33 17.34 -9.36
C VAL A 39 10.92 17.31 -10.77
N VAL A 40 11.88 16.41 -11.00
CA VAL A 40 12.34 16.04 -12.34
C VAL A 40 11.65 14.73 -12.70
N ARG A 41 10.96 14.66 -13.85
CA ARG A 41 10.18 13.48 -14.29
C ARG A 41 10.98 12.18 -14.19
N ASP A 42 12.18 12.15 -14.74
CA ASP A 42 13.05 10.96 -14.75
C ASP A 42 13.56 10.55 -13.35
N ARG A 43 13.41 11.42 -12.35
CA ARG A 43 13.83 11.18 -10.97
C ARG A 43 12.68 11.33 -9.99
N LEU A 44 11.44 11.20 -10.47
CA LEU A 44 10.24 11.53 -9.70
C LEU A 44 10.18 10.77 -8.38
N VAL A 45 10.35 9.44 -8.41
CA VAL A 45 10.35 8.61 -7.20
C VAL A 45 11.43 9.05 -6.23
N ALA A 46 12.67 9.24 -6.70
CA ALA A 46 13.77 9.67 -5.85
C ALA A 46 13.51 11.05 -5.21
N ASN A 47 13.06 12.04 -5.99
CA ASN A 47 12.76 13.38 -5.50
C ASN A 47 11.65 13.37 -4.44
N VAL A 48 10.58 12.59 -4.66
CA VAL A 48 9.50 12.43 -3.69
C VAL A 48 10.01 11.77 -2.41
N LEU A 49 10.74 10.65 -2.50
CA LEU A 49 11.24 9.97 -1.30
C LEU A 49 12.27 10.82 -0.53
N GLU A 50 13.16 11.52 -1.22
CA GLU A 50 14.12 12.45 -0.60
C GLU A 50 13.42 13.60 0.14
N SER A 51 12.31 14.11 -0.39
CA SER A 51 11.54 15.16 0.29
C SER A 51 10.97 14.70 1.65
N PHE A 52 10.77 13.39 1.82
CA PHE A 52 10.35 12.75 3.06
C PHE A 52 11.53 12.27 3.93
N SER A 53 12.75 12.77 3.72
CA SER A 53 13.91 12.45 4.57
C SER A 53 14.06 13.32 5.83
N SER A 54 13.48 14.53 5.84
CA SER A 54 13.68 15.52 6.93
C SER A 54 12.75 15.37 8.16
N PRO A 55 13.28 15.24 9.39
CA PRO A 55 12.55 14.81 10.61
C PRO A 55 11.31 15.64 11.04
N GLN A 56 10.99 16.76 10.38
CA GLN A 56 9.83 17.62 10.68
C GLN A 56 8.49 17.08 10.08
N HIS A 57 8.37 15.76 9.94
CA HIS A 57 7.42 15.10 9.04
C HIS A 57 5.94 15.30 9.36
N LEU A 58 5.54 15.36 10.63
CA LEU A 58 4.11 15.38 10.96
C LEU A 58 3.41 16.64 10.46
N ALA A 59 4.04 17.81 10.61
CA ALA A 59 3.46 19.06 10.11
C ALA A 59 3.48 19.13 8.58
N LEU A 60 4.46 18.49 7.92
CA LEU A 60 4.57 18.42 6.46
C LEU A 60 3.35 17.74 5.82
N MET A 61 2.84 16.67 6.46
CA MET A 61 1.69 15.91 5.93
C MET A 61 0.44 16.78 5.73
N TRP A 62 0.25 17.77 6.61
CA TRP A 62 -0.93 18.66 6.62
C TRP A 62 -0.77 19.93 5.78
N ARG A 63 0.42 20.13 5.18
CA ARG A 63 0.66 21.26 4.27
C ARG A 63 0.00 20.98 2.94
N ARG A 64 -0.56 22.01 2.31
CA ARG A 64 -1.03 21.90 0.93
C ARG A 64 0.16 21.65 0.01
N THR A 65 0.07 20.62 -0.83
CA THR A 65 1.09 20.29 -1.84
C THR A 65 1.05 21.32 -2.96
N TYR A 66 2.22 21.72 -3.44
CA TYR A 66 2.38 22.55 -4.63
C TYR A 66 3.56 22.01 -5.44
N VAL A 67 3.26 21.53 -6.64
CA VAL A 67 4.23 20.81 -7.47
C VAL A 67 4.76 21.71 -8.58
N THR A 68 6.04 21.59 -8.89
CA THR A 68 6.64 22.21 -10.07
C THR A 68 7.54 21.18 -10.74
N TYR A 69 7.26 20.88 -12.02
CA TYR A 69 8.13 20.02 -12.82
C TYR A 69 9.22 20.86 -13.48
N VAL A 70 10.47 20.42 -13.34
CA VAL A 70 11.63 21.13 -13.89
C VAL A 70 11.55 21.14 -15.42
N GLY A 71 11.56 22.34 -16.02
CA GLY A 71 11.49 22.51 -17.48
C GLY A 71 10.07 22.55 -18.05
N GLU A 72 9.03 22.45 -17.21
CA GLU A 72 7.63 22.60 -17.62
C GLU A 72 7.10 23.98 -17.17
N GLU A 73 6.47 24.72 -18.07
CA GLU A 73 5.73 25.93 -17.70
C GLU A 73 4.38 25.54 -17.10
N GLY A 74 4.11 25.97 -15.87
CA GLY A 74 2.83 25.75 -15.22
C GLY A 74 2.81 26.19 -13.77
N GLU A 75 1.72 26.86 -13.37
CA GLU A 75 1.39 27.08 -11.96
C GLU A 75 0.45 25.96 -11.50
N ASP A 76 0.78 25.32 -10.38
CA ASP A 76 -0.06 24.24 -9.86
C ASP A 76 -1.40 24.76 -9.32
N ALA A 77 -2.46 24.56 -10.12
CA ALA A 77 -3.85 24.77 -9.74
C ALA A 77 -4.54 23.47 -9.26
N GLY A 78 -3.76 22.41 -8.96
CA GLY A 78 -4.21 21.09 -8.54
C GLY A 78 -3.98 19.99 -9.59
N GLY A 79 -3.85 20.35 -10.87
CA GLY A 79 -3.57 19.40 -11.94
C GLY A 79 -2.18 18.74 -11.82
N LEU A 80 -1.16 19.51 -11.44
CA LEU A 80 0.20 18.99 -11.28
C LEU A 80 0.32 18.14 -10.01
N THR A 81 -0.40 18.51 -8.94
CA THR A 81 -0.52 17.67 -7.75
C THR A 81 -1.18 16.32 -8.08
N ALA A 82 -2.32 16.31 -8.79
CA ALA A 82 -2.99 15.07 -9.17
C ALA A 82 -2.09 14.16 -10.02
N ASP A 83 -1.38 14.76 -10.98
CA ASP A 83 -0.42 14.08 -11.83
C ASP A 83 0.79 13.53 -11.04
N LEU A 84 1.30 14.25 -10.04
CA LEU A 84 2.36 13.76 -9.15
C LEU A 84 1.93 12.48 -8.43
N HIS A 85 0.75 12.48 -7.81
CA HIS A 85 0.25 11.31 -7.08
C HIS A 85 0.08 10.11 -8.03
N ALA A 86 -0.57 10.31 -9.18
CA ALA A 86 -0.76 9.25 -10.17
C ALA A 86 0.57 8.70 -10.70
N SER A 87 1.51 9.59 -11.06
CA SER A 87 2.82 9.22 -11.60
C SER A 87 3.67 8.50 -10.56
N PHE A 88 3.71 8.99 -9.31
CA PHE A 88 4.45 8.34 -8.23
C PHE A 88 4.02 6.88 -8.02
N TRP A 89 2.71 6.62 -7.91
CA TRP A 89 2.23 5.25 -7.66
C TRP A 89 2.45 4.31 -8.84
N ARG A 90 2.44 4.84 -10.06
CA ARG A 90 2.79 4.06 -11.26
C ARG A 90 4.28 3.73 -11.32
N GLU A 91 5.14 4.67 -10.92
CA GLU A 91 6.59 4.55 -11.05
C GLU A 91 7.24 3.81 -9.88
N VAL A 92 6.84 4.05 -8.63
CA VAL A 92 7.46 3.44 -7.44
C VAL A 92 7.41 1.90 -7.42
N LEU A 93 6.51 1.33 -8.22
CA LEU A 93 6.32 -0.10 -8.38
C LEU A 93 7.21 -0.73 -9.46
N GLN A 94 7.91 0.09 -10.25
CA GLN A 94 8.80 -0.43 -11.26
C GLN A 94 10.00 -1.13 -10.61
N PRO A 95 10.48 -2.26 -11.19
CA PRO A 95 11.57 -3.04 -10.62
C PRO A 95 12.86 -2.23 -10.39
N GLU A 96 13.11 -1.20 -11.19
CA GLU A 96 14.32 -0.35 -11.08
C GLU A 96 14.49 0.32 -9.72
N HIS A 97 13.40 0.52 -8.97
CA HIS A 97 13.46 1.15 -7.65
C HIS A 97 13.74 0.14 -6.51
N GLY A 98 13.55 -1.16 -6.75
CA GLY A 98 13.85 -2.20 -5.75
C GLY A 98 13.02 -2.13 -4.46
N ILE A 99 11.85 -1.47 -4.47
CA ILE A 99 10.98 -1.33 -3.29
C ILE A 99 9.86 -2.37 -3.30
N PHE A 100 9.25 -2.57 -4.47
CA PHE A 100 8.15 -3.50 -4.66
C PHE A 100 8.53 -4.57 -5.69
N GLU A 101 7.89 -5.71 -5.58
CA GLU A 101 7.94 -6.78 -6.56
C GLU A 101 6.53 -7.21 -6.92
N ARG A 102 6.39 -7.76 -8.13
CA ARG A 102 5.15 -8.37 -8.58
C ARG A 102 5.28 -9.87 -8.43
N LEU A 103 4.28 -10.50 -7.80
CA LEU A 103 4.31 -11.95 -7.54
C LEU A 103 4.16 -12.78 -8.81
N THR A 104 3.29 -12.35 -9.73
CA THR A 104 3.00 -13.05 -10.99
C THR A 104 2.73 -12.04 -12.11
N GLU A 105 2.78 -12.46 -13.38
CA GLU A 105 2.41 -11.59 -14.49
C GLU A 105 0.94 -11.14 -14.37
N GLY A 106 0.72 -9.82 -14.30
CA GLY A 106 -0.60 -9.24 -14.04
C GLY A 106 -1.07 -9.29 -12.58
N GLY A 107 -0.27 -9.88 -11.69
CA GLY A 107 -0.53 -9.94 -10.25
C GLY A 107 -0.30 -8.61 -9.53
N ALA A 108 -0.62 -8.59 -8.24
CA ALA A 108 -0.49 -7.41 -7.39
C ALA A 108 0.97 -7.17 -6.96
N HIS A 109 1.31 -5.91 -6.63
CA HIS A 109 2.63 -5.57 -6.11
C HIS A 109 2.65 -5.67 -4.57
N LEU A 110 3.69 -6.31 -4.06
CA LEU A 110 4.00 -6.40 -2.63
C LEU A 110 5.36 -5.75 -2.33
N PRO A 111 5.57 -5.22 -1.12
CA PRO A 111 6.90 -4.82 -0.68
C PRO A 111 7.87 -5.98 -0.81
N ARG A 112 9.07 -5.73 -1.35
CA ARG A 112 10.11 -6.76 -1.36
C ARG A 112 10.55 -7.08 0.06
N SER A 113 10.89 -8.34 0.28
CA SER A 113 11.43 -8.81 1.56
C SER A 113 12.78 -8.17 1.92
N ASP A 114 13.56 -7.76 0.91
CA ASP A 114 14.88 -7.13 1.03
C ASP A 114 14.86 -5.61 0.79
N ALA A 115 13.68 -5.00 0.64
CA ALA A 115 13.55 -3.56 0.40
C ALA A 115 14.13 -2.75 1.58
N ASP A 116 14.75 -1.61 1.26
CA ASP A 116 15.21 -0.66 2.27
C ASP A 116 14.03 -0.19 3.14
N GLY A 117 14.12 -0.43 4.44
CA GLY A 117 13.11 -0.05 5.41
C GLY A 117 12.87 1.46 5.48
N ASP A 118 13.89 2.29 5.21
CA ASP A 118 13.70 3.75 5.12
C ASP A 118 12.95 4.17 3.87
N ALA A 119 13.24 3.55 2.72
CA ALA A 119 12.46 3.73 1.50
C ALA A 119 10.99 3.34 1.73
N LEU A 120 10.71 2.19 2.34
CA LEU A 120 9.34 1.76 2.68
C LEU A 120 8.63 2.74 3.62
N ARG A 121 9.33 3.27 4.65
CA ARG A 121 8.77 4.30 5.53
C ARG A 121 8.39 5.58 4.77
N ARG A 122 9.20 5.99 3.80
CA ARG A 122 8.94 7.18 2.95
C ARG A 122 7.79 6.94 1.98
N VAL A 123 7.67 5.74 1.41
CA VAL A 123 6.50 5.33 0.62
C VAL A 123 5.23 5.34 1.48
N GLY A 124 5.29 4.84 2.72
CA GLY A 124 4.17 4.91 3.66
C GLY A 124 3.74 6.34 3.99
N ARG A 125 4.69 7.30 4.02
CA ARG A 125 4.36 8.73 4.16
C ARG A 125 3.69 9.28 2.91
N MET A 126 4.11 8.87 1.72
CA MET A 126 3.43 9.24 0.48
C MET A 126 2.02 8.63 0.41
N LEU A 127 1.81 7.40 0.93
CA LEU A 127 0.48 6.79 1.08
C LEU A 127 -0.41 7.63 1.99
N LEU A 128 0.09 7.99 3.17
CA LEU A 128 -0.63 8.88 4.08
C LEU A 128 -0.95 10.22 3.39
N LYS A 129 0.01 10.79 2.67
CA LYS A 129 -0.17 12.06 1.97
C LYS A 129 -1.25 11.98 0.89
N SER A 130 -1.27 10.91 0.10
CA SER A 130 -2.34 10.58 -0.85
C SER A 130 -3.71 10.53 -0.17
N VAL A 131 -3.82 9.89 0.99
CA VAL A 131 -5.09 9.80 1.73
C VAL A 131 -5.55 11.17 2.23
N LEU A 132 -4.64 11.98 2.76
CA LEU A 132 -4.97 13.32 3.26
C LEU A 132 -5.40 14.27 2.12
N ASP A 133 -4.68 14.22 0.99
CA ASP A 133 -4.94 15.06 -0.17
C ASP A 133 -6.08 14.53 -1.07
N ASP A 134 -6.73 13.42 -0.71
CA ASP A 134 -7.82 12.77 -1.46
C ASP A 134 -7.42 12.31 -2.87
N HIS A 135 -6.19 11.81 -3.01
CA HIS A 135 -5.67 11.28 -4.26
C HIS A 135 -5.58 9.74 -4.24
N PRO A 136 -6.22 9.05 -5.21
CA PRO A 136 -6.18 7.61 -5.28
C PRO A 136 -4.77 7.12 -5.59
N THR A 137 -4.40 5.97 -5.03
CA THR A 137 -3.14 5.28 -5.34
C THR A 137 -3.21 4.44 -6.63
N GLY A 138 -4.37 4.41 -7.27
CA GLY A 138 -4.65 3.51 -8.40
C GLY A 138 -4.69 2.02 -7.98
N PRO A 139 -4.73 1.09 -8.96
CA PRO A 139 -4.72 -0.36 -8.72
C PRO A 139 -3.35 -0.90 -8.29
N ALA A 140 -2.44 0.00 -7.95
CA ALA A 140 -1.01 -0.22 -7.97
C ALA A 140 -0.55 -1.09 -6.78
N LEU A 141 -1.09 -0.82 -5.59
CA LEU A 141 -0.84 -1.57 -4.35
C LEU A 141 -1.85 -2.71 -4.18
N SER A 142 -1.36 -3.89 -3.74
CA SER A 142 -2.25 -5.00 -3.37
C SER A 142 -3.22 -4.63 -2.25
N SER A 143 -4.47 -5.09 -2.35
CA SER A 143 -5.44 -4.99 -1.25
C SER A 143 -4.92 -5.64 0.03
N PHE A 144 -4.12 -6.70 -0.09
CA PHE A 144 -3.47 -7.35 1.03
C PHE A 144 -2.57 -6.39 1.81
N VAL A 145 -1.81 -5.52 1.14
CA VAL A 145 -0.93 -4.54 1.80
C VAL A 145 -1.77 -3.53 2.60
N LEU A 146 -2.89 -3.08 2.04
CA LEU A 146 -3.80 -2.17 2.74
C LEU A 146 -4.46 -2.84 3.95
N GLU A 147 -4.88 -4.11 3.82
CA GLU A 147 -5.41 -4.89 4.93
C GLU A 147 -4.36 -5.18 6.00
N PHE A 148 -3.10 -5.36 5.60
CA PHE A 148 -1.97 -5.52 6.50
C PHE A 148 -1.80 -4.27 7.36
N ILE A 149 -1.71 -3.10 6.72
CA ILE A 149 -1.55 -1.79 7.39
C ILE A 149 -2.71 -1.51 8.35
N CYS A 150 -3.94 -1.86 7.98
CA CYS A 150 -5.11 -1.68 8.84
C CYS A 150 -5.24 -2.72 9.96
N GLY A 151 -4.33 -3.70 10.07
CA GLY A 151 -4.45 -4.82 11.01
C GLY A 151 -5.64 -5.74 10.73
N ALA A 152 -6.27 -5.60 9.56
CA ALA A 152 -7.46 -6.37 9.17
C ALA A 152 -7.11 -7.77 8.65
N HIS A 153 -5.87 -7.95 8.18
CA HIS A 153 -5.37 -9.22 7.66
C HIS A 153 -5.42 -10.32 8.72
N GLU A 154 -5.00 -10.08 9.97
CA GLU A 154 -5.03 -11.09 11.02
C GLU A 154 -6.46 -11.54 11.33
N ALA A 155 -7.37 -10.57 11.40
CA ALA A 155 -8.77 -10.81 11.65
C ALA A 155 -9.49 -11.55 10.51
N ARG A 156 -8.90 -11.70 9.31
CA ARG A 156 -9.54 -12.41 8.18
C ARG A 156 -8.77 -13.66 7.75
N ALA A 157 -7.45 -13.56 7.62
CA ALA A 157 -6.59 -14.64 7.16
C ALA A 157 -6.42 -15.74 8.23
N PHE A 158 -6.37 -15.39 9.52
CA PHE A 158 -6.09 -16.36 10.58
C PHE A 158 -7.33 -16.77 11.39
N ARG A 159 -8.54 -16.47 10.88
CA ARG A 159 -9.77 -17.04 11.48
C ARG A 159 -9.89 -18.51 11.09
N MET A 160 -9.61 -19.39 12.04
CA MET A 160 -9.79 -20.85 11.92
C MET A 160 -11.20 -21.24 11.44
N GLU A 161 -12.21 -20.42 11.76
CA GLU A 161 -13.61 -20.62 11.36
C GLU A 161 -13.87 -20.35 9.87
N ARG A 162 -12.96 -19.67 9.16
CA ARG A 162 -13.12 -19.25 7.76
C ARG A 162 -11.82 -19.38 6.94
N PRO A 163 -11.25 -20.59 6.80
CA PRO A 163 -10.00 -20.80 6.05
C PRO A 163 -10.07 -20.37 4.57
N ARG A 164 -11.29 -20.33 3.99
CA ARG A 164 -11.52 -19.83 2.63
C ARG A 164 -11.22 -18.34 2.47
N ASP A 165 -11.28 -17.55 3.54
CA ASP A 165 -10.97 -16.12 3.47
C ASP A 165 -9.46 -15.89 3.29
N ALA A 166 -8.61 -16.76 3.86
CA ALA A 166 -7.17 -16.77 3.60
C ALA A 166 -6.85 -17.08 2.12
N LEU A 167 -7.52 -18.08 1.54
CA LEU A 167 -7.38 -18.41 0.11
C LEU A 167 -7.83 -17.28 -0.81
N ARG A 168 -8.88 -16.52 -0.43
CA ARG A 168 -9.31 -15.34 -1.19
C ARG A 168 -8.29 -14.21 -1.14
N LEU A 169 -7.66 -13.98 0.01
CA LEU A 169 -6.59 -13.00 0.14
C LEU A 169 -5.35 -13.40 -0.66
N LEU A 170 -5.00 -14.68 -0.63
CA LEU A 170 -3.94 -15.25 -1.47
C LEU A 170 -4.27 -15.06 -2.95
N ALA A 171 -5.50 -15.36 -3.37
CA ALA A 171 -5.92 -15.23 -4.77
C ALA A 171 -5.86 -13.78 -5.30
N ALA A 172 -6.00 -12.78 -4.42
CA ALA A 172 -5.85 -11.37 -4.77
C ALA A 172 -4.39 -10.99 -5.07
N CYS A 173 -3.43 -11.82 -4.65
CA CYS A 173 -1.99 -11.61 -4.82
C CYS A 173 -1.39 -12.59 -5.84
N ASP A 174 -1.76 -13.86 -5.74
CA ASP A 174 -1.34 -14.99 -6.56
C ASP A 174 -2.52 -15.98 -6.72
N ALA A 175 -3.23 -15.85 -7.84
CA ALA A 175 -4.42 -16.65 -8.15
C ALA A 175 -4.09 -18.14 -8.36
N ASP A 176 -2.94 -18.43 -8.98
CA ASP A 176 -2.53 -19.80 -9.31
C ASP A 176 -2.15 -20.55 -8.04
N LEU A 177 -1.37 -19.92 -7.16
CA LEU A 177 -1.03 -20.50 -5.86
C LEU A 177 -2.29 -20.72 -5.02
N ALA A 178 -3.22 -19.78 -5.00
CA ALA A 178 -4.50 -19.95 -4.31
C ALA A 178 -5.34 -21.11 -4.88
N GLN A 179 -5.34 -21.29 -6.20
CA GLN A 179 -6.01 -22.42 -6.85
C GLN A 179 -5.36 -23.74 -6.47
N ASN A 180 -4.03 -23.81 -6.41
CA ASN A 180 -3.28 -25.00 -5.99
C ASN A 180 -3.59 -25.38 -4.53
N TRP A 181 -3.54 -24.42 -3.61
CA TRP A 181 -3.92 -24.65 -2.22
C TRP A 181 -5.39 -25.06 -2.07
N THR A 182 -6.28 -24.47 -2.87
CA THR A 182 -7.70 -24.86 -2.90
C THR A 182 -7.87 -26.30 -3.37
N ALA A 183 -7.17 -26.70 -4.43
CA ALA A 183 -7.21 -28.07 -4.95
C ALA A 183 -6.68 -29.05 -3.90
N MET A 184 -5.55 -28.73 -3.28
CA MET A 184 -4.95 -29.52 -2.22
C MET A 184 -5.92 -29.69 -1.04
N LEU A 185 -6.47 -28.60 -0.47
CA LEU A 185 -7.38 -28.67 0.68
C LEU A 185 -8.69 -29.42 0.40
N ASN A 186 -9.11 -29.54 -0.87
CA ASN A 186 -10.29 -30.32 -1.26
C ASN A 186 -9.96 -31.75 -1.69
N ALA A 187 -8.68 -32.12 -1.80
CA ALA A 187 -8.27 -33.46 -2.18
C ALA A 187 -8.63 -34.47 -1.07
N PRO A 188 -9.10 -35.68 -1.43
CA PRO A 188 -9.33 -36.76 -0.47
C PRO A 188 -8.07 -37.09 0.34
N SER A 189 -8.22 -37.42 1.63
CA SER A 189 -7.10 -37.77 2.53
C SER A 189 -6.24 -38.93 1.99
N ALA A 190 -6.82 -39.80 1.16
CA ALA A 190 -6.12 -40.91 0.52
C ALA A 190 -5.06 -40.45 -0.49
N ASP A 191 -5.26 -39.31 -1.14
CA ASP A 191 -4.31 -38.78 -2.12
C ASP A 191 -3.08 -38.20 -1.40
N PHE A 192 -3.27 -37.57 -0.24
CA PHE A 192 -2.17 -37.10 0.61
C PHE A 192 -1.30 -38.22 1.15
N ALA A 193 -1.92 -39.36 1.51
CA ALA A 193 -1.19 -40.55 1.93
C ALA A 193 -0.32 -41.14 0.80
N ALA A 194 -0.70 -40.95 -0.47
CA ALA A 194 0.09 -41.37 -1.63
C ALA A 194 1.30 -40.46 -1.89
N PHE A 195 1.25 -39.19 -1.49
CA PHE A 195 2.37 -38.24 -1.60
C PHE A 195 3.36 -38.29 -0.42
N GLY A 196 3.11 -39.11 0.61
CA GLY A 196 4.00 -39.25 1.76
C GLY A 196 4.15 -37.99 2.61
N LEU A 197 3.27 -37.00 2.43
CA LEU A 197 3.26 -35.76 3.20
C LEU A 197 2.67 -36.04 4.60
N THR A 198 3.54 -36.29 5.57
CA THR A 198 3.17 -36.28 7.00
C THR A 198 3.29 -34.87 7.57
N LEU A 199 2.58 -34.60 8.68
CA LEU A 199 2.66 -33.31 9.41
C LEU A 199 4.09 -32.96 9.84
N ASP A 200 4.95 -33.97 9.98
CA ASP A 200 6.37 -33.85 10.35
C ASP A 200 7.19 -33.03 9.33
N TYR A 201 6.75 -32.95 8.07
CA TYR A 201 7.41 -32.14 7.04
C TYR A 201 7.21 -30.61 7.21
N PHE A 202 6.27 -30.21 8.07
CA PHE A 202 5.95 -28.80 8.31
C PHE A 202 6.35 -28.33 9.71
N ASP A 203 7.01 -29.19 10.49
CA ASP A 203 7.50 -28.87 11.83
C ASP A 203 9.01 -28.61 11.77
N GLU A 204 9.42 -27.33 11.72
CA GLU A 204 10.84 -26.93 11.76
C GLU A 204 11.55 -27.33 13.06
N SER A 205 10.83 -27.91 14.03
CA SER A 205 11.35 -28.31 15.33
C SER A 205 11.83 -29.77 15.42
N LEU A 206 11.67 -30.58 14.36
CA LEU A 206 12.17 -31.96 14.37
C LEU A 206 13.63 -32.02 13.87
N PRO A 207 14.58 -32.48 14.70
CA PRO A 207 15.95 -32.65 14.25
C PRO A 207 16.02 -33.71 13.16
N ALA A 208 16.77 -33.43 12.10
CA ALA A 208 17.04 -34.37 11.03
C ALA A 208 17.67 -35.65 11.59
N GLU A 209 17.04 -36.80 11.36
CA GLU A 209 17.67 -38.13 11.52
C GLU A 209 18.63 -38.42 10.36
#